data_AF-A0A3S1ZDR3-F1
#
_entry.id   AF-A0A3S1ZDR3-F1
#
_cell.length_a   1.000
_cell.length_b   1.000
_cell.length_c   1.000
_cell.angle_alpha   90.00
_cell.angle_beta   90.00
_cell.angle_gamma   90.00
#
_symmetry.space_group_name_H-M   'P 1'
#
loop_
_entity.id
_entity.type
_entity.pdbx_description
1 polymer ?
#
loop_
_entity_poly.entity_id
_entity_poly.type
_entity_poly.pdbx_seq_one_letter_code
_entity_poly.pdbx_strand_id
1 'polypeptide(L)'
;MLAIVRRYEAAGFRAWPAAAVHYDGTWVVRLTAGHPAKRLNSVNPLDPGDIQHIADRIGRASRRFDAYGRPLTFRMSPLSGPDLASHLDHEGWSRFDESLVMRLPLADAQLDAAMD
;
A
#
# COMPACT_ATOMS: atom_id res chain seq x y z
N MET A 1 15.95 7.52 -5.52
CA MET A 1 14.73 7.95 -4.78
C MET A 1 13.82 6.78 -4.40
N LEU A 2 13.52 5.83 -5.30
CA LEU A 2 12.64 4.69 -4.97
C LEU A 2 13.15 3.79 -3.83
N ALA A 3 14.48 3.61 -3.70
CA ALA A 3 15.05 2.80 -2.62
C ALA A 3 14.69 3.32 -1.21
N ILE A 4 14.64 4.65 -1.01
CA ILE A 4 14.27 5.22 0.29
C ILE A 4 12.76 5.09 0.55
N VAL A 5 11.92 5.25 -0.48
CA VAL A 5 10.48 4.99 -0.40
C VAL A 5 10.22 3.53 0.00
N ARG A 6 10.92 2.57 -0.64
CA ARG A 6 10.82 1.14 -0.30
C ARG A 6 11.20 0.86 1.15
N ARG A 7 12.21 1.56 1.69
CA ARG A 7 12.58 1.46 3.12
C ARG A 7 11.47 2.00 4.02
N TYR A 8 10.87 3.14 3.70
CA TYR A 8 9.75 3.68 4.47
C TYR A 8 8.53 2.78 4.45
N GLU A 9 8.15 2.25 3.29
CA GLU A 9 7.03 1.32 3.18
C GLU A 9 7.27 0.04 3.98
N ALA A 10 8.48 -0.52 3.88
CA ALA A 10 8.85 -1.70 4.64
C ALA A 10 8.87 -1.44 6.16
N ALA A 11 9.25 -0.25 6.62
CA ALA A 11 9.16 0.13 8.03
C ALA A 11 7.70 0.27 8.48
N GLY A 12 6.86 0.97 7.71
CA GLY A 12 5.44 1.16 8.00
C GLY A 12 4.66 -0.14 8.08
N PHE A 13 4.94 -1.11 7.19
CA PHE A 13 4.31 -2.43 7.24
C PHE A 13 4.65 -3.23 8.50
N ARG A 14 5.87 -3.07 9.03
CA ARG A 14 6.32 -3.77 10.25
C ARG A 14 5.79 -3.12 11.52
N ALA A 15 5.70 -1.79 11.53
CA ALA A 15 5.16 -1.05 12.67
C ALA A 15 3.67 -1.33 12.89
N TRP A 16 2.93 -1.59 11.82
CA TRP A 16 1.52 -1.94 11.88
C TRP A 16 1.22 -3.16 11.00
N PRO A 17 1.45 -4.38 11.48
CA PRO A 17 1.35 -5.61 10.69
C PRO A 17 -0.10 -6.01 10.41
N ALA A 18 -0.35 -6.60 9.22
CA ALA A 18 -1.66 -7.14 8.86
C ALA A 18 -1.77 -8.60 9.32
N ALA A 19 -3.00 -9.07 9.56
CA ALA A 19 -3.23 -10.45 9.99
C ALA A 19 -2.87 -11.46 8.88
N ALA A 20 -3.09 -11.09 7.62
CA ALA A 20 -2.68 -11.86 6.44
C ALA A 20 -1.92 -10.98 5.45
N VAL A 21 -0.85 -11.54 4.89
CA VAL A 21 -0.02 -10.91 3.85
C VAL A 21 0.21 -11.91 2.73
N HIS A 22 -0.14 -11.54 1.50
CA HIS A 22 0.12 -12.33 0.30
C HIS A 22 0.89 -11.49 -0.71
N TYR A 23 1.71 -12.17 -1.52
CA TYR A 23 2.45 -11.56 -2.60
C TYR A 23 1.92 -12.09 -3.94
N ASP A 24 1.60 -11.18 -4.84
CA ASP A 24 1.41 -11.45 -6.27
C ASP A 24 2.50 -10.64 -6.97
N GLY A 25 3.59 -11.28 -7.40
CA GLY A 25 4.81 -10.56 -7.76
C GLY A 25 5.31 -9.69 -6.60
N THR A 26 5.51 -8.40 -6.88
CA THR A 26 5.91 -7.38 -5.90
C THR A 26 4.73 -6.66 -5.24
N TRP A 27 3.48 -7.00 -5.60
CA TRP A 27 2.29 -6.44 -4.95
C TRP A 27 2.05 -7.13 -3.61
N VAL A 28 2.06 -6.35 -2.55
CA VAL A 28 1.74 -6.84 -1.20
C VAL A 28 0.25 -6.65 -0.94
N VAL A 29 -0.47 -7.76 -0.90
CA VAL A 29 -1.89 -7.81 -0.55
C VAL A 29 -2.01 -8.01 0.94
N ARG A 30 -2.53 -7.01 1.65
CA ARG A 30 -2.65 -7.00 3.11
C ARG A 30 -4.12 -7.05 3.50
N LEU A 31 -4.49 -7.95 4.42
CA LEU A 31 -5.86 -8.13 4.88
C LEU A 31 -5.90 -8.40 6.39
N THR A 32 -6.80 -7.73 7.09
CA THR A 32 -7.13 -7.97 8.51
C THR A 32 -8.64 -8.00 8.67
N ALA A 33 -9.20 -9.20 8.83
CA ALA A 33 -10.62 -9.40 9.11
C ALA A 33 -11.04 -8.66 10.39
N GLY A 34 -12.28 -8.18 10.45
CA GLY A 34 -12.82 -7.50 11.65
C GLY A 34 -12.30 -6.09 11.94
N HIS A 35 -11.20 -5.63 11.31
CA HIS A 35 -10.66 -4.28 11.51
C HIS A 35 -10.78 -3.40 10.24
N PRO A 36 -11.50 -2.26 10.25
CA PRO A 36 -11.82 -1.49 9.04
C PRO A 36 -10.67 -0.63 8.47
N ALA A 37 -9.54 -0.52 9.17
CA ALA A 37 -8.43 0.33 8.74
C ALA A 37 -7.90 -0.03 7.34
N LYS A 38 -7.88 0.96 6.44
CA LYS A 38 -7.44 0.83 5.04
C LYS A 38 -5.96 0.46 4.91
N ARG A 39 -5.10 0.97 5.81
CA ARG A 39 -3.66 0.63 5.84
C ARG A 39 -3.40 -0.87 6.04
N LEU A 40 -4.31 -1.53 6.75
CA LEU A 40 -4.28 -2.98 6.98
C LEU A 40 -4.98 -3.79 5.89
N ASN A 41 -5.79 -3.15 5.06
CA ASN A 41 -6.66 -3.77 4.06
C ASN A 41 -6.46 -3.08 2.71
N SER A 42 -5.29 -3.28 2.10
CA SER A 42 -4.93 -2.68 0.81
C SER A 42 -3.94 -3.53 0.03
N VAL A 43 -3.99 -3.42 -1.29
CA VAL A 43 -2.90 -3.84 -2.19
C VAL A 43 -1.86 -2.72 -2.23
N ASN A 44 -0.60 -3.09 -2.04
CA ASN A 44 0.53 -2.17 -1.99
C ASN A 44 1.59 -2.62 -3.01
N PRO A 45 1.55 -2.10 -4.24
CA PRO A 45 2.61 -2.31 -5.23
C PRO A 45 3.95 -1.75 -4.74
N LEU A 46 5.03 -2.52 -4.88
CA LEU A 46 6.37 -2.13 -4.38
C LEU A 46 7.42 -1.95 -5.46
N ASP A 47 7.10 -2.20 -6.73
CA ASP A 47 8.02 -2.02 -7.84
C ASP A 47 7.29 -1.43 -9.07
N PRO A 48 7.72 -0.25 -9.57
CA PRO A 48 7.14 0.34 -10.77
C PRO A 48 7.27 -0.50 -12.03
N GLY A 49 8.22 -1.44 -12.08
CA GLY A 49 8.43 -2.32 -13.23
C GLY A 49 7.56 -3.58 -13.23
N ASP A 50 6.83 -3.85 -12.15
CA ASP A 50 5.97 -5.04 -12.01
C ASP A 50 4.56 -4.78 -12.57
N ILE A 51 4.53 -4.60 -13.90
CA ILE A 51 3.38 -4.16 -14.70
C ILE A 51 2.75 -5.26 -15.56
N GLN A 52 3.20 -6.51 -15.38
CA GLN A 52 2.70 -7.62 -16.20
C GLN A 52 1.32 -8.07 -15.72
N HIS A 53 0.40 -8.32 -16.65
CA HIS A 53 -0.94 -8.87 -16.36
C HIS A 53 -1.76 -8.09 -15.31
N ILE A 54 -1.73 -6.75 -15.35
CA ILE A 54 -2.38 -5.87 -14.37
C ILE A 54 -3.85 -6.24 -14.14
N ALA A 55 -4.64 -6.37 -15.21
CA ALA A 55 -6.08 -6.69 -15.11
C ALA A 55 -6.33 -8.04 -14.40
N ASP A 56 -5.60 -9.09 -14.78
CA ASP A 56 -5.73 -10.41 -14.16
C ASP A 56 -5.36 -10.39 -12.68
N ARG A 57 -4.32 -9.61 -12.33
CA ARG A 57 -3.84 -9.42 -10.95
C ARG A 57 -4.86 -8.66 -10.10
N ILE A 58 -5.47 -7.62 -10.65
CA ILE A 58 -6.60 -6.91 -10.01
C ILE A 58 -7.76 -7.88 -9.75
N GLY A 59 -8.13 -8.71 -10.74
CA GLY A 59 -9.19 -9.71 -10.57
C GLY A 59 -8.88 -10.75 -9.48
N ARG A 60 -7.62 -11.21 -9.38
CA ARG A 60 -7.16 -12.09 -8.29
C ARG A 60 -7.16 -11.39 -6.93
N ALA A 61 -6.83 -10.11 -6.87
CA ALA A 61 -6.89 -9.33 -5.65
C ALA A 61 -8.36 -9.12 -5.21
N SER A 62 -9.27 -8.78 -6.13
CA SER A 62 -10.70 -8.59 -5.87
C SER A 62 -11.29 -9.80 -5.16
N ARG A 63 -11.11 -11.01 -5.71
CA ARG A 63 -11.63 -12.24 -5.10
C ARG A 63 -11.16 -12.46 -3.66
N ARG A 64 -9.92 -12.04 -3.33
CA ARG A 64 -9.39 -12.11 -1.96
C ARG A 64 -10.04 -11.07 -1.06
N PHE A 65 -10.20 -9.85 -1.54
CA PHE A 65 -10.88 -8.79 -0.80
C PHE A 65 -12.36 -9.12 -0.54
N ASP A 66 -13.05 -9.66 -1.55
CA ASP A 66 -14.44 -10.12 -1.45
C ASP A 66 -14.58 -11.22 -0.39
N ALA A 67 -13.66 -12.20 -0.36
CA ALA A 67 -13.64 -13.26 0.66
C ALA A 67 -13.44 -12.73 2.10
N TYR A 68 -12.88 -11.53 2.26
CA TYR A 68 -12.73 -10.84 3.54
C TYR A 68 -13.83 -9.81 3.82
N GLY A 69 -14.82 -9.69 2.92
CA GLY A 69 -15.90 -8.70 3.02
C GLY A 69 -15.37 -7.26 2.95
N ARG A 70 -14.33 -7.01 2.14
CA ARG A 70 -13.67 -5.70 2.02
C ARG A 70 -13.75 -5.19 0.59
N PRO A 71 -13.92 -3.87 0.38
CA PRO A 71 -13.74 -3.28 -0.94
C PRO A 71 -12.26 -3.36 -1.36
N LEU A 72 -12.00 -3.80 -2.58
CA LEU A 72 -10.64 -3.78 -3.14
C LEU A 72 -10.10 -2.36 -3.11
N THR A 73 -8.99 -2.17 -2.40
CA THR A 73 -8.37 -0.87 -2.21
C THR A 73 -6.90 -0.95 -2.56
N PHE A 74 -6.42 -0.04 -3.41
CA PHE A 74 -5.00 0.15 -3.68
C PHE A 74 -4.47 1.32 -2.87
N ARG A 75 -3.29 1.15 -2.27
CA ARG A 75 -2.53 2.28 -1.75
C ARG A 75 -1.41 2.61 -2.71
N MET A 76 -1.58 3.74 -3.40
CA MET A 76 -0.65 4.20 -4.41
C MET A 76 0.52 4.96 -3.76
N SER A 77 1.72 4.73 -4.26
CA SER A 77 2.94 5.45 -3.89
C SER A 77 3.83 5.59 -5.13
N PRO A 78 4.98 6.29 -5.05
CA PRO A 78 5.95 6.30 -6.16
C PRO A 78 6.41 4.89 -6.61
N LEU A 79 6.27 3.87 -5.75
CA LEU A 79 6.60 2.48 -6.08
C LEU A 79 5.51 1.78 -6.93
N SER A 80 4.33 2.38 -7.08
CA SER A 80 3.24 1.79 -7.88
C SER A 80 3.44 1.93 -9.38
N GLY A 81 4.29 2.86 -9.80
CA GLY A 81 4.53 3.15 -11.21
C GLY A 81 3.37 3.87 -11.90
N PRO A 82 3.65 4.58 -13.01
CA PRO A 82 2.63 5.31 -13.76
C PRO A 82 1.66 4.37 -14.47
N ASP A 83 2.10 3.21 -14.96
CA ASP A 83 1.28 2.32 -15.77
C ASP A 83 0.09 1.74 -15.00
N LEU A 84 0.30 1.35 -13.75
CA LEU A 84 -0.80 0.92 -12.88
C LEU A 84 -1.76 2.09 -12.59
N ALA A 85 -1.24 3.29 -12.34
CA ALA A 85 -2.09 4.45 -12.11
C ALA A 85 -2.94 4.79 -13.35
N SER A 86 -2.34 4.78 -14.54
CA SER A 86 -3.04 4.99 -15.81
C SER A 86 -4.08 3.90 -16.08
N HIS A 87 -3.78 2.64 -15.77
CA HIS A 87 -4.75 1.56 -15.89
C HIS A 87 -5.94 1.78 -14.95
N LEU A 88 -5.72 2.09 -13.67
CA LEU A 88 -6.79 2.37 -12.71
C LEU A 88 -7.63 3.60 -13.13
N ASP A 89 -6.98 4.67 -13.60
CA ASP A 89 -7.67 5.85 -14.10
C ASP A 89 -8.54 5.52 -15.34
N HIS A 90 -8.04 4.69 -16.27
CA HIS A 90 -8.80 4.23 -17.45
C HIS A 90 -10.03 3.39 -17.07
N GLU A 91 -9.88 2.52 -16.07
CA GLU A 91 -10.96 1.69 -15.53
C GLU A 91 -11.92 2.47 -14.60
N GLY A 92 -11.74 3.79 -14.47
CA GLY A 92 -12.66 4.67 -13.72
C GLY A 92 -12.55 4.57 -12.20
N TRP A 93 -11.39 4.19 -11.67
CA TRP A 93 -11.17 4.12 -10.22
C TRP A 93 -11.16 5.50 -9.57
N SER A 94 -11.76 5.58 -8.37
CA SER A 94 -11.81 6.82 -7.59
C SER A 94 -10.67 6.92 -6.58
N ARG A 95 -10.07 8.10 -6.49
CA ARG A 95 -9.20 8.50 -5.38
C ARG A 95 -10.07 9.09 -4.27
N PHE A 96 -9.88 8.66 -3.02
CA PHE A 96 -10.77 9.05 -1.92
C PHE A 96 -10.03 9.47 -0.64
N ASP A 97 -8.70 9.35 -0.57
CA ASP A 97 -7.91 9.67 0.62
C ASP A 97 -6.44 9.91 0.24
N GLU A 98 -5.70 10.61 1.10
CA GLU A 98 -4.27 10.86 0.94
C GLU A 98 -3.50 10.37 2.18
N SER A 99 -2.32 9.79 1.97
CA SER A 99 -1.43 9.37 3.06
C SER A 99 -0.08 10.07 2.93
N LEU A 100 0.30 10.79 4.00
CA LEU A 100 1.62 11.42 4.10
C LEU A 100 2.60 10.51 4.85
N VAL A 101 3.78 10.33 4.27
CA VAL A 101 4.94 9.70 4.94
C VAL A 101 5.88 10.83 5.36
N MET A 102 5.94 11.07 6.66
CA MET A 102 6.78 12.11 7.25
C MET A 102 8.09 11.51 7.77
N ARG A 103 9.18 12.26 7.68
CA ARG A 103 10.49 11.87 8.17
C ARG A 103 11.18 13.05 8.85
N LEU A 104 11.93 12.77 9.90
CA LEU A 104 12.75 13.75 10.62
C LEU A 104 14.11 13.12 10.93
N PRO A 105 15.24 13.79 10.66
CA PRO A 105 16.54 13.38 11.19
C PRO A 105 16.49 13.44 12.73
N LEU A 106 16.77 12.32 13.40
CA LEU A 106 16.68 12.26 14.86
C LEU A 106 17.90 12.86 15.59
N ALA A 107 19.06 12.96 14.92
CA ALA A 107 20.30 13.42 15.54
C ALA A 107 20.18 14.84 16.14
N ASP A 108 19.38 15.69 15.49
CA ASP A 108 19.16 17.08 15.88
C ASP A 108 17.69 17.35 16.25
N ALA A 109 16.89 16.29 16.44
CA ALA A 109 15.48 16.42 16.76
C ALA A 109 15.31 16.78 18.24
N GLN A 110 14.69 17.93 18.50
CA GLN A 110 14.29 18.31 19.85
C GLN A 110 12.99 17.57 20.21
N LEU A 111 13.13 16.42 20.86
CA LEU A 111 12.01 15.51 21.19
C LEU A 111 11.47 15.72 22.61
N ASP A 112 12.02 16.65 23.39
CA ASP A 112 11.71 16.82 24.82
C ASP A 112 10.23 17.13 25.12
N ALA A 113 9.50 17.65 24.13
CA ALA A 113 8.06 17.94 24.22
C ALA A 113 7.16 16.85 23.61
N ALA A 114 7.73 15.76 23.09
CA ALA A 114 6.94 14.65 22.55
C ALA A 114 6.27 13.87 23.69
N MET A 115 4.97 13.62 23.56
CA MET A 115 4.22 12.76 24.46
C MET A 115 4.01 11.38 23.80
N ASP A 116 4.01 10.33 24.63
CA ASP A 116 3.69 8.95 24.23
C ASP A 116 2.20 8.75 23.91
#